data_AF-A0A6P7XVT7-F1
#
_entry.id   AF-A0A6P7XVT7-F1
#
_cell.length_a   1.000
_cell.length_b   1.000
_cell.length_c   1.000
_cell.angle_alpha   90.00
_cell.angle_beta   90.00
_cell.angle_gamma   90.00
#
_symmetry.space_group_name_H-M   'P 1'
#
loop_
_entity.id
_entity.type
_entity.pdbx_description
1 polymer ?
#
loop_
_entity_poly.entity_id
_entity_poly.type
_entity_poly.pdbx_seq_one_letter_code
_entity_poly.pdbx_strand_id
1 'polypeptide(L)'
;MTIALETKIPMLHDFHTYLYQPEWRYVESKEKDRQVLEDFPTISLEFRSLAKNYQDVITDICHKMGVGMAEFLEKKVETLQEWDKYCHYVAGLVGIGLSRLFSASELEDPVVGQDAELSNSMGLFLQKTNIIRDYLEDQLEGREFWPREVWSKYAKKLSDLAKPENIDMAVQCMNELVTNALHHVPDVLTYLSRLKNQSVFNFCAIPQMMAIATLAACYNNQQVFKGVVKIRKGQAVTVMMDATNMQAVKAIIYQYADEIYQKIPLSNPSSKKTQRIILCIRNLSLPNGTLISRNHFSPVYLSCAMLLAALSWQYLSAMSQASDEYVQASEN
;
A
#
# COMPACT_ATOMS: atom_id res chain seq x y z
N MET A 1 20.29 5.11 10.43
CA MET A 1 21.48 4.21 10.30
C MET A 1 22.60 4.48 11.32
N THR A 2 22.30 5.03 12.51
CA THR A 2 23.35 5.51 13.46
C THR A 2 23.71 4.51 14.56
N ILE A 3 22.94 3.43 14.72
CA ILE A 3 23.16 2.42 15.76
C ILE A 3 24.14 1.36 15.23
N ALA A 4 25.23 1.12 15.96
CA ALA A 4 26.23 0.12 15.60
C ALA A 4 25.63 -1.30 15.59
N LEU A 5 26.17 -2.19 14.74
CA LEU A 5 25.64 -3.54 14.59
C LEU A 5 25.77 -4.35 15.89
N GLU A 6 26.85 -4.16 16.66
CA GLU A 6 27.02 -4.83 17.96
C GLU A 6 25.90 -4.51 18.96
N THR A 7 25.28 -3.32 18.85
CA THR A 7 24.13 -2.92 19.68
C THR A 7 22.83 -3.34 19.03
N LYS A 8 22.72 -3.17 17.71
CA LYS A 8 21.47 -3.38 16.97
C LYS A 8 21.05 -4.84 16.90
N ILE A 9 21.99 -5.76 16.68
CA ILE A 9 21.68 -7.20 16.53
C ILE A 9 21.09 -7.78 17.83
N PRO A 10 21.74 -7.64 19.01
CA PRO A 10 21.14 -8.10 20.27
C PRO A 10 19.80 -7.42 20.56
N MET A 11 19.71 -6.10 20.33
CA MET A 11 18.48 -5.36 20.55
C MET A 11 17.31 -5.89 19.71
N LEU A 12 17.55 -6.30 18.46
CA LEU A 12 16.51 -6.91 17.61
C LEU A 12 16.11 -8.30 18.11
N HIS A 13 17.06 -9.17 18.44
CA HIS A 13 16.76 -10.52 18.94
C HIS A 13 15.95 -10.48 20.24
N ASP A 14 16.34 -9.60 21.16
CA ASP A 14 15.78 -9.52 22.50
C ASP A 14 14.60 -8.56 22.61
N PHE A 15 14.21 -7.86 21.52
CA PHE A 15 13.16 -6.85 21.55
C PHE A 15 11.85 -7.35 22.17
N HIS A 16 11.49 -8.58 21.84
CA HIS A 16 10.30 -9.25 22.39
C HIS A 16 10.33 -9.40 23.92
N THR A 17 11.52 -9.47 24.54
CA THR A 17 11.67 -9.55 25.99
C THR A 17 11.46 -8.19 26.66
N TYR A 18 11.79 -7.10 25.97
CA TYR A 18 11.65 -5.73 26.50
C TYR A 18 10.20 -5.33 26.72
N LEU A 19 9.25 -5.97 26.02
CA LEU A 19 7.82 -5.85 26.29
C LEU A 19 7.45 -6.19 27.76
N TYR A 20 8.25 -7.04 28.40
CA TYR A 20 8.06 -7.46 29.78
C TYR A 20 8.97 -6.74 30.79
N GLN A 21 9.80 -5.80 30.33
CA GLN A 21 10.72 -5.02 31.17
C GLN A 21 10.16 -3.60 31.35
N PRO A 22 9.53 -3.26 32.50
CA PRO A 22 8.77 -2.01 32.64
C PRO A 22 9.59 -0.73 32.41
N GLU A 23 10.88 -0.76 32.75
CA GLU A 23 11.77 0.40 32.67
C GLU A 23 12.59 0.46 31.37
N TRP A 24 12.45 -0.54 30.48
CA TRP A 24 13.25 -0.55 29.26
C TRP A 24 12.86 0.60 28.34
N ARG A 25 13.88 1.32 27.86
CA ARG A 25 13.78 2.39 26.87
C ARG A 25 15.09 2.54 26.13
N TYR A 26 15.04 3.17 24.96
CA TYR A 26 16.23 3.47 24.16
C TYR A 26 16.25 4.94 23.71
N VAL A 27 17.22 5.70 24.23
CA VAL A 27 17.29 7.18 24.10
C VAL A 27 18.32 7.67 23.09
N GLU A 28 19.08 6.77 22.47
CA GLU A 28 20.16 7.13 21.54
C GLU A 28 19.70 7.17 20.06
N SER A 29 18.44 6.83 19.79
CA SER A 29 17.89 6.85 18.43
C SER A 29 17.85 8.29 17.89
N LYS A 30 18.33 8.46 16.65
CA LYS A 30 18.26 9.74 15.91
C LYS A 30 17.13 9.78 14.88
N GLU A 31 16.33 8.72 14.82
CA GLU A 31 15.23 8.62 13.87
C GLU A 31 14.07 9.55 14.26
N LYS A 32 13.24 9.91 13.27
CA LYS A 32 12.09 10.83 13.46
C LYS A 32 11.09 10.32 14.50
N ASP A 33 10.91 9.00 14.60
CA ASP A 33 9.92 8.34 15.44
C ASP A 33 10.51 7.88 16.79
N ARG A 34 11.70 8.37 17.18
CA ARG A 34 12.42 7.94 18.41
C ARG A 34 11.61 8.02 19.71
N GLN A 35 10.56 8.84 19.77
CA GLN A 35 9.70 8.97 20.95
C GLN A 35 9.12 7.62 21.40
N VAL A 36 8.78 6.72 20.47
CA VAL A 36 8.24 5.39 20.83
C VAL A 36 9.28 4.48 21.50
N LEU A 37 10.58 4.77 21.33
CA LEU A 37 11.68 4.07 22.01
C LEU A 37 12.06 4.77 23.32
N GLU A 38 12.04 6.10 23.35
CA GLU A 38 12.33 6.91 24.54
C GLU A 38 11.28 6.70 25.64
N ASP A 39 10.01 6.61 25.24
CA ASP A 39 8.84 6.38 26.10
C ASP A 39 8.24 4.96 25.87
N PHE A 40 9.10 3.99 25.55
CA PHE A 40 8.69 2.59 25.48
C PHE A 40 8.08 2.03 26.78
N PRO A 41 8.41 2.52 28.00
CA PRO A 41 7.73 2.12 29.23
C PRO A 41 6.21 2.25 29.15
N THR A 42 5.71 3.34 28.56
CA THR A 42 4.26 3.56 28.36
C THR A 42 3.65 2.53 27.41
N ILE A 43 4.32 2.24 26.28
CA ILE A 43 3.86 1.23 25.32
C ILE A 43 3.85 -0.17 25.96
N SER A 44 4.92 -0.52 26.65
CA SER A 44 5.07 -1.83 27.28
C SER A 44 4.09 -2.03 28.45
N LEU A 45 3.72 -0.95 29.16
CA LEU A 45 2.68 -0.96 30.18
C LEU A 45 1.33 -1.35 29.58
N GLU A 46 0.92 -0.69 28.50
CA GLU A 46 -0.33 -1.01 27.81
C GLU A 46 -0.30 -2.40 27.16
N PHE A 47 0.84 -2.81 26.60
CA PHE A 47 1.00 -4.18 26.12
C PHE A 47 0.74 -5.22 27.23
N ARG A 48 1.32 -5.00 28.43
CA ARG A 48 1.13 -5.91 29.58
C ARG A 48 -0.29 -5.88 30.15
N SER A 49 -1.10 -4.86 29.84
CA SER A 49 -2.51 -4.78 30.24
C SER A 49 -3.44 -5.60 29.34
N LEU A 50 -2.98 -6.00 28.14
CA LEU A 50 -3.74 -6.83 27.20
C LEU A 50 -3.99 -8.24 27.73
N ALA A 51 -5.04 -8.90 27.23
CA ALA A 51 -5.26 -10.32 27.47
C ALA A 51 -4.09 -11.18 26.95
N LYS A 52 -3.80 -12.28 27.66
CA LYS A 52 -2.61 -13.11 27.43
C LYS A 52 -2.51 -13.64 26.00
N ASN A 53 -3.63 -14.02 25.38
CA ASN A 53 -3.69 -14.47 24.00
C ASN A 53 -3.17 -13.41 23.00
N TYR A 54 -3.46 -12.12 23.21
CA TYR A 54 -2.91 -11.04 22.37
C TYR A 54 -1.43 -10.81 22.62
N GLN A 55 -1.01 -10.85 23.90
CA GLN A 55 0.39 -10.71 24.27
C GLN A 55 1.26 -11.78 23.63
N ASP A 56 0.79 -13.03 23.62
CA ASP A 56 1.52 -14.17 23.06
C ASP A 56 1.72 -14.04 21.54
N VAL A 57 0.70 -13.55 20.81
CA VAL A 57 0.81 -13.28 19.38
C VAL A 57 1.84 -12.20 19.11
N ILE A 58 1.73 -11.05 19.80
CA ILE A 58 2.63 -9.92 19.60
C ILE A 58 4.07 -10.30 19.93
N THR A 59 4.30 -11.00 21.05
CA THR A 59 5.64 -11.45 21.48
C THR A 59 6.28 -12.39 20.46
N ASP A 60 5.53 -13.41 20.00
CA ASP A 60 6.01 -14.38 19.00
C ASP A 60 6.36 -13.68 17.68
N ILE A 61 5.52 -12.75 17.21
CA ILE A 61 5.78 -12.00 15.99
C ILE A 61 6.98 -11.07 16.17
N CYS A 62 7.08 -10.31 17.26
CA CYS A 62 8.24 -9.46 17.56
C CYS A 62 9.54 -10.26 17.56
N HIS A 63 9.54 -11.46 18.16
CA HIS A 63 10.73 -12.31 18.18
C HIS A 63 11.14 -12.74 16.76
N LYS A 64 10.20 -13.29 15.97
CA LYS A 64 10.46 -13.74 14.60
C LYS A 64 10.90 -12.59 13.68
N MET A 65 10.26 -11.43 13.80
CA MET A 65 10.63 -10.22 13.06
C MET A 65 12.04 -9.77 13.45
N GLY A 66 12.37 -9.73 14.75
CA GLY A 66 13.69 -9.35 15.24
C GLY A 66 14.81 -10.24 14.71
N VAL A 67 14.62 -11.56 14.76
CA VAL A 67 15.54 -12.55 14.18
C VAL A 67 15.74 -12.33 12.68
N GLY A 68 14.63 -12.16 11.94
CA GLY A 68 14.68 -11.96 10.50
C GLY A 68 15.31 -10.63 10.08
N MET A 69 15.03 -9.55 10.80
CA MET A 69 15.64 -8.24 10.56
C MET A 69 17.14 -8.28 10.79
N ALA A 70 17.61 -8.97 11.84
CA ALA A 70 19.03 -9.15 12.11
C ALA A 70 19.74 -9.88 10.97
N GLU A 71 19.13 -10.93 10.38
CA GLU A 71 19.69 -11.66 9.23
C GLU A 71 20.01 -10.72 8.04
N PHE A 72 19.14 -9.75 7.77
CA PHE A 72 19.28 -8.83 6.63
C PHE A 72 20.08 -7.55 6.96
N LEU A 73 20.67 -7.41 8.14
CA LEU A 73 21.59 -6.31 8.43
C LEU A 73 22.94 -6.47 7.73
N GLU A 74 23.39 -7.71 7.57
CA GLU A 74 24.70 -8.04 6.97
C GLU A 74 24.57 -8.61 5.55
N LYS A 75 23.32 -8.81 5.09
CA LYS A 75 23.00 -9.49 3.85
C LYS A 75 22.19 -8.59 2.92
N LYS A 76 22.61 -8.52 1.65
CA LYS A 76 21.82 -7.91 0.57
C LYS A 76 20.80 -8.89 0.00
N VAL A 77 19.74 -8.36 -0.61
CA VAL A 77 18.72 -9.16 -1.31
C VAL A 77 19.23 -9.55 -2.69
N GLU A 78 19.68 -10.80 -2.85
CA GLU A 78 20.24 -11.26 -4.11
C GLU A 78 19.18 -11.88 -5.03
N THR A 79 18.27 -12.71 -4.49
CA THR A 79 17.26 -13.45 -5.30
C THR A 79 15.83 -13.00 -5.04
N LEU A 80 14.90 -13.37 -5.92
CA LEU A 80 13.46 -13.18 -5.69
C LEU A 80 12.97 -13.91 -4.44
N GLN A 81 13.51 -15.11 -4.15
CA GLN A 81 13.18 -15.87 -2.94
C GLN A 81 13.66 -15.15 -1.67
N GLU A 82 14.84 -14.53 -1.71
CA GLU A 82 15.33 -13.70 -0.61
C GLU A 82 14.52 -12.43 -0.45
N TRP A 83 14.00 -11.87 -1.55
CA TRP A 83 13.10 -10.72 -1.49
C TRP A 83 11.77 -11.08 -0.82
N ASP A 84 11.22 -12.25 -1.14
CA ASP A 84 10.06 -12.82 -0.44
C ASP A 84 10.35 -13.06 1.04
N LYS A 85 11.54 -13.61 1.36
CA LYS A 85 11.97 -13.85 2.75
C LYS A 85 12.13 -12.54 3.54
N TYR A 86 12.75 -11.52 2.93
CA TYR A 86 12.86 -10.19 3.54
C TYR A 86 11.48 -9.60 3.79
N CYS A 87 10.60 -9.60 2.78
CA CYS A 87 9.24 -9.09 2.91
C CYS A 87 8.42 -9.89 3.93
N HIS A 88 8.64 -11.20 4.05
CA HIS A 88 8.02 -12.04 5.08
C HIS A 88 8.39 -11.52 6.47
N TYR A 89 9.67 -11.29 6.74
CA TYR A 89 10.11 -10.83 8.04
C TYR A 89 9.59 -9.43 8.40
N VAL A 90 9.56 -8.49 7.47
CA VAL A 90 9.22 -7.09 7.80
C VAL A 90 7.73 -6.75 7.62
N ALA A 91 6.97 -7.57 6.91
CA ALA A 91 5.55 -7.30 6.63
C ALA A 91 4.65 -8.53 6.61
N GLY A 92 5.13 -9.67 6.09
CA GLY A 92 4.34 -10.91 6.07
C GLY A 92 3.98 -11.40 7.49
N LEU A 93 4.93 -11.35 8.42
CA LEU A 93 4.72 -11.63 9.84
C LEU A 93 3.74 -10.65 10.50
N VAL A 94 3.69 -9.39 10.04
CA VAL A 94 2.68 -8.43 10.51
C VAL A 94 1.29 -8.87 10.08
N GLY A 95 1.13 -9.31 8.82
CA GLY A 95 -0.11 -9.92 8.33
C GLY A 95 -0.53 -11.12 9.16
N ILE A 96 0.38 -12.09 9.37
CA ILE A 96 0.14 -13.29 10.20
C ILE A 96 -0.25 -12.92 11.65
N GLY A 97 0.44 -11.95 12.25
CA GLY A 97 0.15 -11.45 13.59
C GLY A 97 -1.25 -10.87 13.69
N LEU A 98 -1.61 -9.97 12.79
CA LEU A 98 -2.94 -9.35 12.74
C LEU A 98 -4.05 -10.39 12.54
N SER A 99 -3.88 -11.33 11.62
CA SER A 99 -4.84 -12.42 11.39
C SER A 99 -5.07 -13.24 12.66
N ARG A 100 -3.99 -13.57 13.39
CA ARG A 100 -4.08 -14.29 14.67
C ARG A 100 -4.79 -13.46 15.74
N LEU A 101 -4.57 -12.13 15.79
CA LEU A 101 -5.29 -11.24 16.70
C LEU A 101 -6.79 -11.19 16.38
N PHE A 102 -7.19 -11.12 15.11
CA PHE A 102 -8.60 -11.10 14.71
C PHE A 102 -9.34 -12.39 15.07
N SER A 103 -8.70 -13.55 14.87
CA SER A 103 -9.26 -14.83 15.33
C SER A 103 -9.26 -14.95 16.85
N ALA A 104 -8.20 -14.49 17.52
CA ALA A 104 -8.10 -14.53 18.99
C ALA A 104 -9.11 -13.60 19.68
N SER A 105 -9.57 -12.54 18.99
CA SER A 105 -10.63 -11.65 19.46
C SER A 105 -12.04 -12.16 19.19
N GLU A 106 -12.17 -13.34 18.54
CA GLU A 106 -13.45 -13.93 18.12
C GLU A 106 -14.27 -13.04 17.16
N LEU A 107 -13.62 -12.02 16.57
CA LEU A 107 -14.26 -11.17 15.55
C LEU A 107 -14.25 -11.87 14.18
N GLU A 108 -13.30 -12.77 13.97
CA GLU A 108 -13.14 -13.55 12.75
C GLU A 108 -13.01 -15.04 13.06
N ASP A 109 -13.36 -15.88 12.09
CA ASP A 109 -13.25 -17.33 12.22
C ASP A 109 -11.78 -17.76 12.45
N PRO A 110 -11.52 -18.88 13.15
CA PRO A 110 -10.16 -19.39 13.39
C PRO A 110 -9.33 -19.61 12.12
N VAL A 111 -9.96 -19.88 10.98
CA VAL A 111 -9.27 -20.11 9.70
C VAL A 111 -8.48 -18.88 9.24
N VAL A 112 -8.90 -17.66 9.61
CA VAL A 112 -8.20 -16.41 9.25
C VAL A 112 -6.82 -16.40 9.92
N GLY A 113 -6.73 -16.71 11.21
CA GLY A 113 -5.48 -16.78 11.96
C GLY A 113 -4.62 -18.02 11.70
N GLN A 114 -5.16 -19.06 11.07
CA GLN A 114 -4.44 -20.31 10.75
C GLN A 114 -3.80 -20.30 9.36
N ASP A 115 -4.41 -19.62 8.38
CA ASP A 115 -3.90 -19.55 7.01
C ASP A 115 -2.77 -18.50 6.91
N ALA A 116 -1.57 -18.95 7.29
CA ALA A 116 -0.38 -18.11 7.29
C ALA A 116 0.08 -17.71 5.88
N GLU A 117 -0.23 -18.51 4.85
CA GLU A 117 0.17 -18.21 3.47
C GLU A 117 -0.59 -16.99 2.94
N LEU A 118 -1.92 -16.99 3.05
CA LEU A 118 -2.73 -15.83 2.64
C LEU A 118 -2.40 -14.58 3.46
N SER A 119 -2.23 -14.76 4.78
CA SER A 119 -1.85 -13.66 5.67
C SER A 119 -0.47 -13.08 5.32
N ASN A 120 0.47 -13.94 4.91
CA ASN A 120 1.78 -13.52 4.43
C ASN A 120 1.67 -12.74 3.11
N SER A 121 0.91 -13.24 2.14
CA SER A 121 0.68 -12.57 0.85
C SER A 121 0.09 -11.16 1.01
N MET A 122 -0.81 -10.95 1.97
CA MET A 122 -1.33 -9.63 2.34
C MET A 122 -0.20 -8.64 2.72
N GLY A 123 0.79 -9.09 3.50
CA GLY A 123 1.94 -8.27 3.90
C GLY A 123 2.94 -8.07 2.75
N LEU A 124 3.25 -9.13 2.00
CA LEU A 124 4.16 -9.08 0.86
C LEU A 124 3.67 -8.12 -0.23
N PHE A 125 2.37 -8.10 -0.53
CA PHE A 125 1.83 -7.19 -1.54
C PHE A 125 2.06 -5.72 -1.18
N LEU A 126 1.78 -5.35 0.08
CA LEU A 126 2.00 -3.99 0.58
C LEU A 126 3.49 -3.62 0.56
N GLN A 127 4.33 -4.51 1.07
CA GLN A 127 5.76 -4.24 1.22
C GLN A 127 6.46 -4.11 -0.14
N LYS A 128 6.17 -5.03 -1.08
CA LYS A 128 6.73 -4.95 -2.43
C LYS A 128 6.28 -3.69 -3.15
N THR A 129 5.02 -3.29 -2.96
CA THR A 129 4.50 -2.03 -3.54
C THR A 129 5.27 -0.82 -3.02
N ASN A 130 5.53 -0.73 -1.71
CA ASN A 130 6.33 0.35 -1.13
C ASN A 130 7.76 0.32 -1.65
N ILE A 131 8.45 -0.84 -1.61
CA ILE A 131 9.82 -0.99 -2.13
C ILE A 131 9.95 -0.55 -3.59
N ILE A 132 8.95 -0.84 -4.43
CA ILE A 132 8.95 -0.40 -5.83
C ILE A 132 8.79 1.11 -5.93
N ARG A 133 7.83 1.68 -5.19
CA ARG A 133 7.46 3.11 -5.26
C ARG A 133 8.53 4.01 -4.65
N ASP A 134 9.20 3.56 -3.59
CA ASP A 134 10.14 4.35 -2.78
C ASP A 134 11.60 4.22 -3.26
N TYR A 135 11.84 3.63 -4.45
CA TYR A 135 13.18 3.39 -5.01
C TYR A 135 14.14 4.58 -4.84
N LEU A 136 13.73 5.79 -5.24
CA LEU A 136 14.62 6.95 -5.22
C LEU A 136 14.91 7.43 -3.79
N GLU A 137 13.92 7.38 -2.88
CA GLU A 137 14.09 7.74 -1.47
C GLU A 137 15.08 6.77 -0.81
N ASP A 138 14.93 5.47 -1.06
CA ASP A 138 15.84 4.45 -0.57
C ASP A 138 17.26 4.63 -1.11
N GLN A 139 17.42 4.92 -2.40
CA GLN A 139 18.74 5.18 -2.98
C GLN A 139 19.44 6.40 -2.35
N LEU A 140 18.72 7.49 -2.11
CA LEU A 140 19.27 8.69 -1.47
C LEU A 140 19.72 8.44 -0.03
N GLU A 141 19.07 7.50 0.65
CA GLU A 141 19.43 7.06 2.00
C GLU A 141 20.45 5.90 2.02
N GLY A 142 20.92 5.45 0.85
CA GLY A 142 21.88 4.34 0.74
C GLY A 142 21.29 2.96 1.05
N ARG A 143 19.97 2.80 0.90
CA ARG A 143 19.24 1.55 1.08
C ARG A 143 18.95 0.88 -0.28
N GLU A 144 19.12 -0.44 -0.35
CA GLU A 144 18.94 -1.23 -1.57
C GLU A 144 18.07 -2.45 -1.29
N PHE A 145 16.80 -2.43 -1.73
CA PHE A 145 15.85 -3.53 -1.48
C PHE A 145 15.41 -4.28 -2.74
N TRP A 146 15.74 -3.78 -3.93
CA TRP A 146 15.40 -4.48 -5.17
C TRP A 146 16.30 -5.71 -5.34
N PRO A 147 15.75 -6.88 -5.69
CA PRO A 147 16.53 -8.11 -5.80
C PRO A 147 17.53 -8.05 -6.96
N ARG A 148 18.80 -8.38 -6.68
CA ARG A 148 19.87 -8.35 -7.70
C ARG A 148 19.56 -9.19 -8.92
N GLU A 149 19.01 -10.38 -8.72
CA GLU A 149 18.58 -11.30 -9.77
C GLU A 149 17.72 -10.60 -10.84
N VAL A 150 16.94 -9.59 -10.46
CA VAL A 150 16.12 -8.79 -11.39
C VAL A 150 16.92 -7.61 -11.93
N TRP A 151 17.38 -6.70 -11.06
CA TRP A 151 17.94 -5.43 -11.54
C TRP A 151 19.26 -5.58 -12.29
N SER A 152 20.05 -6.63 -12.01
CA SER A 152 21.34 -6.85 -12.68
C SER A 152 21.20 -7.22 -14.16
N LYS A 153 19.98 -7.56 -14.62
CA LYS A 153 19.66 -7.72 -16.05
C LYS A 153 19.64 -6.38 -16.79
N TYR A 154 19.41 -5.28 -16.05
CA TYR A 154 19.12 -3.96 -16.61
C TYR A 154 20.23 -2.94 -16.38
N ALA A 155 21.02 -3.10 -15.31
CA ALA A 155 22.12 -2.22 -14.99
C ALA A 155 23.23 -2.93 -14.20
N LYS A 156 24.42 -2.30 -14.12
CA LYS A 156 25.57 -2.84 -13.40
C LYS A 156 25.47 -2.62 -11.88
N LYS A 157 24.85 -1.53 -11.45
CA LYS A 157 24.51 -1.22 -10.06
C LYS A 157 23.06 -0.79 -9.98
N LEU A 158 22.40 -1.03 -8.84
CA LEU A 158 21.01 -0.60 -8.64
C LEU A 158 20.86 0.92 -8.77
N SER A 159 21.82 1.68 -8.24
CA SER A 159 21.86 3.15 -8.34
C SER A 159 21.97 3.69 -9.77
N ASP A 160 22.43 2.87 -10.72
CA ASP A 160 22.53 3.30 -12.12
C ASP A 160 21.15 3.47 -12.78
N LEU A 161 20.08 2.86 -12.23
CA LEU A 161 18.72 3.02 -12.75
C LEU A 161 18.16 4.44 -12.54
N ALA A 162 18.71 5.22 -11.61
CA ALA A 162 18.35 6.63 -11.42
C ALA A 162 18.98 7.56 -12.48
N LYS A 163 19.96 7.09 -13.25
CA LYS A 163 20.66 7.90 -14.25
C LYS A 163 19.76 8.14 -15.47
N PRO A 164 19.66 9.38 -16.00
CA PRO A 164 18.78 9.69 -17.13
C PRO A 164 19.00 8.80 -18.36
N GLU A 165 20.24 8.42 -18.64
CA GLU A 165 20.61 7.55 -19.77
C GLU A 165 20.11 6.10 -19.65
N ASN A 166 19.74 5.64 -18.44
CA ASN A 166 19.27 4.29 -18.18
C ASN A 166 17.74 4.21 -17.97
N ILE A 167 17.01 5.30 -18.18
CA ILE A 167 15.60 5.40 -17.79
C ILE A 167 14.71 4.32 -18.42
N ASP A 168 14.97 3.93 -19.66
CA ASP A 168 14.19 2.88 -20.34
C ASP A 168 14.44 1.50 -19.71
N MET A 169 15.69 1.20 -19.35
CA MET A 169 16.06 -0.04 -18.66
C MET A 169 15.51 -0.06 -17.23
N ALA A 170 15.51 1.08 -16.56
CA ALA A 170 14.91 1.27 -15.23
C ALA A 170 13.41 0.98 -15.24
N VAL A 171 12.67 1.53 -16.20
CA VAL A 171 11.24 1.25 -16.35
C VAL A 171 10.98 -0.24 -16.67
N GLN A 172 11.83 -0.88 -17.48
CA GLN A 172 11.69 -2.31 -17.74
C GLN A 172 11.90 -3.16 -16.48
N CYS A 173 12.92 -2.85 -15.68
CA CYS A 173 13.17 -3.50 -14.39
C CYS A 173 11.99 -3.34 -13.44
N MET A 174 11.48 -2.11 -13.31
CA MET A 174 10.31 -1.82 -12.48
C MET A 174 9.08 -2.62 -12.93
N ASN A 175 8.81 -2.70 -14.22
CA ASN A 175 7.66 -3.46 -14.73
C ASN A 175 7.78 -4.95 -14.40
N GLU A 176 8.98 -5.54 -14.39
CA GLU A 176 9.20 -6.91 -13.91
C GLU A 176 8.86 -7.06 -12.41
N LEU A 177 9.29 -6.12 -11.56
CA LEU A 177 8.98 -6.14 -10.12
C LEU A 177 7.51 -5.89 -9.81
N VAL A 178 6.84 -4.96 -10.52
CA VAL A 178 5.39 -4.76 -10.41
C VAL A 178 4.66 -6.04 -10.82
N THR A 179 5.09 -6.68 -11.90
CA THR A 179 4.52 -7.97 -12.34
C THR A 179 4.66 -9.03 -11.25
N ASN A 180 5.81 -9.10 -10.58
CA ASN A 180 6.01 -10.01 -9.46
C ASN A 180 5.07 -9.68 -8.28
N ALA A 181 4.93 -8.41 -7.89
CA ALA A 181 4.02 -8.01 -6.81
C ALA A 181 2.55 -8.36 -7.12
N LEU A 182 2.10 -8.22 -8.37
CA LEU A 182 0.74 -8.56 -8.79
C LEU A 182 0.36 -10.03 -8.58
N HIS A 183 1.32 -10.95 -8.42
CA HIS A 183 1.03 -12.35 -8.14
C HIS A 183 0.40 -12.57 -6.76
N HIS A 184 0.47 -11.61 -5.85
CA HIS A 184 -0.18 -11.67 -4.53
C HIS A 184 -1.65 -11.25 -4.55
N VAL A 185 -2.13 -10.60 -5.61
CA VAL A 185 -3.51 -10.08 -5.68
C VAL A 185 -4.58 -11.18 -5.58
N PRO A 186 -4.44 -12.37 -6.21
CA PRO A 186 -5.38 -13.48 -5.98
C PRO A 186 -5.51 -13.87 -4.51
N ASP A 187 -4.40 -14.00 -3.80
CA ASP A 187 -4.39 -14.34 -2.36
C ASP A 187 -5.03 -13.24 -1.52
N VAL A 188 -4.77 -11.97 -1.85
CA VAL A 188 -5.42 -10.81 -1.21
C VAL A 188 -6.95 -10.89 -1.36
N LEU A 189 -7.44 -11.19 -2.57
CA LEU A 189 -8.87 -11.39 -2.82
C LEU A 189 -9.45 -12.54 -2.00
N THR A 190 -8.73 -13.66 -1.92
CA THR A 190 -9.16 -14.81 -1.12
C THR A 190 -9.17 -14.49 0.38
N TYR A 191 -8.14 -13.83 0.90
CA TYR A 191 -8.06 -13.42 2.31
C TYR A 191 -9.23 -12.50 2.68
N LEU A 192 -9.43 -11.41 1.93
CA LEU A 192 -10.48 -10.43 2.19
C LEU A 192 -11.89 -11.06 2.09
N SER A 193 -12.07 -12.07 1.23
CA SER A 193 -13.36 -12.76 1.10
C SER A 193 -13.77 -13.58 2.32
N ARG A 194 -12.82 -13.89 3.21
CA ARG A 194 -13.07 -14.67 4.44
C ARG A 194 -13.44 -13.79 5.64
N LEU A 195 -13.19 -12.48 5.55
CA LEU A 195 -13.45 -11.55 6.64
C LEU A 195 -14.95 -11.26 6.76
N LYS A 196 -15.49 -11.39 7.98
CA LYS A 196 -16.89 -11.20 8.30
C LYS A 196 -17.15 -9.91 9.07
N ASN A 197 -16.20 -9.47 9.89
CA ASN A 197 -16.35 -8.26 10.68
C ASN A 197 -16.05 -7.02 9.83
N GLN A 198 -17.00 -6.08 9.77
CA GLN A 198 -16.88 -4.89 8.92
C GLN A 198 -15.67 -4.01 9.25
N SER A 199 -15.33 -3.87 10.54
CA SER A 199 -14.20 -3.05 10.95
C SER A 199 -12.86 -3.69 10.56
N VAL A 200 -12.74 -5.01 10.74
CA VAL A 200 -11.58 -5.82 10.31
C VAL A 200 -11.46 -5.81 8.80
N PHE A 201 -12.58 -5.97 8.07
CA PHE A 201 -12.62 -5.87 6.62
C PHE A 201 -12.09 -4.53 6.14
N ASN A 202 -12.61 -3.41 6.66
CA ASN A 202 -12.17 -2.07 6.26
C ASN A 202 -10.69 -1.86 6.56
N PHE A 203 -10.24 -2.25 7.75
CA PHE A 203 -8.84 -2.17 8.16
C PHE A 203 -7.91 -2.94 7.20
N CYS A 204 -8.32 -4.14 6.77
CA CYS A 204 -7.54 -4.97 5.86
C CYS A 204 -7.64 -4.51 4.40
N ALA A 205 -8.82 -4.12 3.93
CA ALA A 205 -9.08 -3.82 2.51
C ALA A 205 -8.47 -2.49 2.07
N ILE A 206 -8.56 -1.45 2.91
CA ILE A 206 -8.09 -0.10 2.57
C ILE A 206 -6.61 -0.08 2.13
N PRO A 207 -5.64 -0.62 2.90
CA PRO A 207 -4.25 -0.65 2.49
C PRO A 207 -4.02 -1.39 1.17
N GLN A 208 -4.77 -2.47 0.92
CA GLN A 208 -4.64 -3.28 -0.29
C GLN A 208 -5.12 -2.50 -1.52
N MET A 209 -6.23 -1.76 -1.40
CA MET A 209 -6.74 -0.93 -2.48
C MET A 209 -5.78 0.24 -2.78
N MET A 210 -5.17 0.80 -1.74
CA MET A 210 -4.14 1.83 -1.88
C MET A 210 -2.88 1.30 -2.57
N ALA A 211 -2.49 0.05 -2.28
CA ALA A 211 -1.35 -0.60 -2.91
C ALA A 211 -1.59 -0.88 -4.40
N ILE A 212 -2.72 -1.46 -4.81
CA ILE A 212 -3.00 -1.69 -6.24
C ILE A 212 -3.10 -0.37 -7.03
N ALA A 213 -3.70 0.67 -6.44
CA ALA A 213 -3.72 2.01 -7.03
C ALA A 213 -2.30 2.60 -7.20
N THR A 214 -1.43 2.36 -6.21
CA THR A 214 -0.03 2.81 -6.25
C THR A 214 0.76 2.04 -7.30
N LEU A 215 0.58 0.73 -7.43
CA LEU A 215 1.19 -0.06 -8.50
C LEU A 215 0.73 0.41 -9.88
N ALA A 216 -0.55 0.74 -10.06
CA ALA A 216 -1.07 1.31 -11.30
C ALA A 216 -0.44 2.67 -11.63
N ALA A 217 -0.21 3.52 -10.62
CA ALA A 217 0.48 4.79 -10.78
C ALA A 217 1.98 4.64 -11.10
N CYS A 218 2.63 3.59 -10.58
CA CYS A 218 4.06 3.30 -10.82
C CYS A 218 4.29 2.59 -12.15
N TYR A 219 3.38 1.72 -12.59
CA TYR A 219 3.61 0.87 -13.75
C TYR A 219 3.89 1.68 -15.02
N ASN A 220 5.00 1.35 -15.70
CA ASN A 220 5.50 2.03 -16.88
C ASN A 220 5.73 3.55 -16.71
N ASN A 221 5.96 4.03 -15.48
CA ASN A 221 6.11 5.45 -15.16
C ASN A 221 7.56 5.83 -14.81
N GLN A 222 8.18 6.67 -15.64
CA GLN A 222 9.55 7.16 -15.42
C GLN A 222 9.71 8.00 -14.14
N GLN A 223 8.63 8.54 -13.58
CA GLN A 223 8.70 9.43 -12.41
C GLN A 223 9.14 8.72 -11.13
N VAL A 224 9.02 7.38 -11.05
CA VAL A 224 9.54 6.58 -9.92
C VAL A 224 11.05 6.77 -9.74
N PHE A 225 11.78 7.05 -10.81
CA PHE A 225 13.24 7.25 -10.80
C PHE A 225 13.66 8.72 -10.68
N LYS A 226 12.71 9.66 -10.73
CA LYS A 226 12.97 11.11 -10.77
C LYS A 226 12.38 11.87 -9.58
N GLY A 227 11.46 11.24 -8.85
CA GLY A 227 10.79 11.86 -7.73
C GLY A 227 9.83 10.89 -7.04
N VAL A 228 8.80 11.47 -6.41
CA VAL A 228 7.86 10.72 -5.58
C VAL A 228 6.56 10.48 -6.33
N VAL A 229 6.24 9.21 -6.60
CA VAL A 229 4.93 8.82 -7.13
C VAL A 229 3.98 8.53 -5.97
N LYS A 230 2.95 9.35 -5.83
CA LYS A 230 1.90 9.20 -4.82
C LYS A 230 0.53 9.37 -5.46
N ILE A 231 -0.40 8.51 -5.06
CA ILE A 231 -1.82 8.74 -5.37
C ILE A 231 -2.30 10.02 -4.69
N ARG A 232 -3.17 10.77 -5.36
CA ARG A 232 -3.65 12.06 -4.86
C ARG A 232 -4.53 11.85 -3.62
N LYS A 233 -4.50 12.79 -2.67
CA LYS A 233 -5.31 12.70 -1.44
C LYS A 233 -6.81 12.48 -1.72
N GLY A 234 -7.38 13.15 -2.71
CA GLY A 234 -8.79 12.95 -3.10
C GLY A 234 -9.07 11.52 -3.57
N GLN A 235 -8.18 10.94 -4.38
CA GLN A 235 -8.30 9.55 -4.84
C GLN A 235 -8.15 8.57 -3.67
N ALA A 236 -7.23 8.83 -2.74
CA ALA A 236 -7.07 8.04 -1.53
C ALA A 236 -8.37 8.02 -0.70
N VAL A 237 -8.99 9.18 -0.49
CA VAL A 237 -10.27 9.28 0.23
C VAL A 237 -11.36 8.50 -0.48
N THR A 238 -11.49 8.61 -1.81
CA THR A 238 -12.47 7.82 -2.58
C THR A 238 -12.25 6.32 -2.41
N VAL A 239 -11.01 5.86 -2.52
CA VAL A 239 -10.65 4.45 -2.32
C VAL A 239 -11.02 3.99 -0.91
N MET A 240 -10.72 4.80 0.12
CA MET A 240 -11.05 4.48 1.50
C MET A 240 -12.57 4.39 1.73
N MET A 241 -13.35 5.28 1.13
CA MET A 241 -14.81 5.30 1.26
C MET A 241 -15.48 4.15 0.50
N ASP A 242 -14.95 3.77 -0.66
CA ASP A 242 -15.54 2.74 -1.51
C ASP A 242 -15.13 1.31 -1.08
N ALA A 243 -13.97 1.11 -0.44
CA ALA A 243 -13.41 -0.20 -0.07
C ALA A 243 -14.07 -0.85 1.16
N THR A 244 -15.41 -0.95 1.17
CA THR A 244 -16.21 -1.39 2.32
C THR A 244 -16.86 -2.76 2.16
N ASN A 245 -16.78 -3.38 0.99
CA ASN A 245 -17.26 -4.75 0.77
C ASN A 245 -16.52 -5.41 -0.40
N MET A 246 -16.63 -6.74 -0.49
CA MET A 246 -15.92 -7.52 -1.53
C MET A 246 -16.29 -7.12 -2.96
N GLN A 247 -17.53 -6.71 -3.23
CA GLN A 247 -17.93 -6.32 -4.58
C GLN A 247 -17.24 -5.01 -4.99
N ALA A 248 -17.20 -4.03 -4.08
CA ALA A 248 -16.48 -2.78 -4.31
C ALA A 248 -14.96 -3.01 -4.43
N VAL A 249 -14.38 -3.85 -3.58
CA VAL A 249 -12.96 -4.25 -3.65
C VAL A 249 -12.63 -4.88 -5.01
N LYS A 250 -13.44 -5.84 -5.49
CA LYS A 250 -13.26 -6.44 -6.81
C LYS A 250 -13.36 -5.41 -7.93
N ALA A 251 -14.32 -4.50 -7.87
CA ALA A 251 -14.46 -3.44 -8.87
C ALA A 251 -13.23 -2.51 -8.91
N ILE A 252 -12.72 -2.12 -7.74
CA ILE A 252 -11.51 -1.29 -7.63
C ILE A 252 -10.28 -2.03 -8.18
N ILE A 253 -10.07 -3.30 -7.78
CA ILE A 253 -8.97 -4.12 -8.30
C ILE A 253 -9.08 -4.26 -9.82
N TYR A 254 -10.27 -4.55 -10.35
CA TYR A 254 -10.49 -4.68 -11.79
C TYR A 254 -10.12 -3.38 -12.52
N GLN A 255 -10.58 -2.24 -12.01
CA GLN A 255 -10.29 -0.92 -12.60
C GLN A 255 -8.79 -0.66 -12.70
N TYR A 256 -8.04 -0.83 -11.59
CA TYR A 256 -6.60 -0.58 -11.60
C TYR A 256 -5.82 -1.65 -12.37
N ALA A 257 -6.28 -2.91 -12.38
CA ALA A 257 -5.70 -3.95 -13.21
C ALA A 257 -5.89 -3.65 -14.70
N ASP A 258 -7.04 -3.12 -15.11
CA ASP A 258 -7.26 -2.68 -16.49
C ASP A 258 -6.40 -1.45 -16.83
N GLU A 259 -6.25 -0.49 -15.91
CA GLU A 259 -5.33 0.63 -16.11
C GLU A 259 -3.89 0.17 -16.36
N ILE A 260 -3.39 -0.80 -15.58
CA ILE A 260 -2.08 -1.41 -15.82
C ILE A 260 -2.05 -2.10 -17.18
N TYR A 261 -3.11 -2.83 -17.55
CA TYR A 261 -3.22 -3.52 -18.83
C TYR A 261 -3.05 -2.57 -20.03
N GLN A 262 -3.71 -1.41 -19.99
CA GLN A 262 -3.61 -0.40 -21.06
C GLN A 262 -2.22 0.23 -21.17
N LYS A 263 -1.43 0.19 -20.09
CA LYS A 263 -0.06 0.73 -20.02
C LYS A 263 1.01 -0.27 -20.46
N ILE A 264 0.67 -1.53 -20.77
CA ILE A 264 1.66 -2.57 -21.11
C ILE A 264 2.31 -2.26 -22.47
N PRO A 265 3.64 -2.01 -22.53
CA PRO A 265 4.32 -1.78 -23.80
C PRO A 265 4.54 -3.10 -24.54
N LEU A 266 4.34 -3.14 -25.86
CA LEU A 266 4.55 -4.35 -26.67
C LEU A 266 6.02 -4.83 -26.66
N SER A 267 6.97 -3.92 -26.48
CA SER A 267 8.41 -4.17 -26.54
C SER A 267 9.04 -4.64 -25.21
N ASN A 268 8.31 -4.58 -24.10
CA ASN A 268 8.90 -4.89 -22.79
C ASN A 268 9.00 -6.41 -22.53
N PRO A 269 10.13 -6.92 -21.99
CA PRO A 269 10.33 -8.35 -21.75
C PRO A 269 9.29 -9.00 -20.84
N SER A 270 8.75 -8.28 -19.86
CA SER A 270 7.77 -8.83 -18.90
C SER A 270 6.32 -8.77 -19.41
N SER A 271 6.04 -8.08 -20.52
CA SER A 271 4.68 -7.78 -20.99
C SER A 271 3.76 -9.00 -21.08
N LYS A 272 4.23 -10.13 -21.62
CA LYS A 272 3.43 -11.37 -21.69
C LYS A 272 3.11 -11.92 -20.30
N LYS A 273 4.04 -11.83 -19.34
CA LYS A 273 3.82 -12.26 -17.95
C LYS A 273 2.82 -11.31 -17.27
N THR A 274 2.98 -10.00 -17.46
CA THR A 274 2.05 -9.00 -16.92
C THR A 274 0.63 -9.20 -17.45
N GLN A 275 0.47 -9.40 -18.76
CA GLN A 275 -0.82 -9.68 -19.36
C GLN A 275 -1.48 -10.92 -18.75
N ARG A 276 -0.74 -12.01 -18.57
CA ARG A 276 -1.26 -13.24 -17.97
C ARG A 276 -1.77 -13.03 -16.55
N ILE A 277 -0.97 -12.41 -15.67
CA ILE A 277 -1.39 -12.20 -14.28
C ILE A 277 -2.57 -11.21 -14.20
N ILE A 278 -2.60 -10.16 -15.03
CA ILE A 278 -3.73 -9.23 -15.06
C ILE A 278 -5.01 -9.90 -15.55
N LEU A 279 -4.95 -10.73 -16.58
CA LEU A 279 -6.12 -11.48 -17.04
C LEU A 279 -6.65 -12.43 -15.95
N CYS A 280 -5.76 -13.07 -15.19
CA CYS A 280 -6.14 -13.85 -14.00
C CYS A 280 -6.86 -12.97 -12.96
N ILE A 281 -6.27 -11.83 -12.57
CA ILE A 281 -6.85 -10.89 -11.61
C ILE A 281 -8.23 -10.39 -12.08
N ARG A 282 -8.34 -10.02 -13.37
CA ARG A 282 -9.60 -9.56 -13.95
C ARG A 282 -10.67 -10.63 -13.86
N ASN A 283 -10.36 -11.87 -14.21
CA ASN A 283 -11.31 -12.99 -14.13
C ASN A 283 -11.81 -13.23 -12.69
N LEU A 284 -10.92 -13.13 -11.69
CA LEU A 284 -11.29 -13.24 -10.27
C LEU A 284 -12.13 -12.06 -9.76
N SER A 285 -11.96 -10.90 -10.41
CA SER A 285 -12.60 -9.63 -10.07
C SER A 285 -13.82 -9.32 -10.93
N LEU A 286 -14.22 -10.21 -11.84
CA LEU A 286 -15.40 -10.00 -12.68
C LEU A 286 -16.64 -9.85 -11.80
N PRO A 287 -17.41 -8.75 -11.98
CA PRO A 287 -18.69 -8.61 -11.34
C PRO A 287 -19.65 -9.72 -11.80
N ASN A 288 -20.18 -10.52 -10.87
CA ASN A 288 -21.41 -11.28 -11.14
C ASN A 288 -22.58 -10.28 -11.13
N GLY A 289 -22.74 -9.50 -12.21
CA GLY A 289 -23.78 -8.47 -12.33
C GLY A 289 -23.24 -7.10 -12.74
N THR A 290 -24.06 -6.36 -13.47
CA THR A 290 -23.79 -5.12 -14.21
C THR A 290 -22.68 -4.25 -13.63
N LEU A 291 -21.62 -4.03 -14.43
CA LEU A 291 -20.71 -2.89 -14.24
C LEU A 291 -21.57 -1.63 -14.17
N ILE A 292 -21.71 -1.03 -12.99
CA ILE A 292 -22.12 0.36 -12.92
C ILE A 292 -20.94 1.14 -13.52
N SER A 293 -21.06 1.46 -14.80
CA SER A 293 -20.23 2.48 -15.44
C SER A 293 -20.45 3.76 -14.65
N ARG A 294 -19.61 4.03 -13.65
CA ARG A 294 -19.48 5.37 -13.11
C ARG A 294 -18.83 6.16 -14.24
N ASN A 295 -19.66 6.79 -15.07
CA ASN A 295 -19.23 7.88 -15.93
C ASN A 295 -18.61 8.92 -14.98
N HIS A 296 -17.28 8.92 -14.89
CA HIS A 296 -16.56 10.05 -14.32
C HIS A 296 -16.87 11.23 -15.23
N PHE A 297 -17.89 12.01 -14.88
CA PHE A 297 -17.97 13.37 -15.40
C PHE A 297 -16.66 14.03 -14.99
N SER A 298 -15.82 14.33 -15.99
CA SER A 298 -14.58 15.07 -15.79
C SER A 298 -14.85 16.24 -14.83
N PRO A 299 -13.97 16.53 -13.86
CA PRO A 299 -14.11 17.69 -12.98
C PRO A 299 -14.40 18.99 -13.75
N VAL A 300 -13.97 19.05 -15.01
CA VAL A 300 -14.30 20.12 -15.97
C VAL A 300 -15.81 20.24 -16.21
N TYR A 301 -16.53 19.14 -16.44
CA TYR A 301 -17.98 19.20 -16.68
C TYR A 301 -18.77 19.63 -15.44
N LEU A 302 -18.37 19.16 -14.26
CA LEU A 302 -18.96 19.62 -12.99
C LEU A 302 -18.67 21.10 -12.74
N SER A 303 -17.44 21.54 -13.01
CA SER A 303 -17.06 22.96 -12.89
C SER A 303 -17.83 23.82 -13.89
N CYS A 304 -17.96 23.39 -15.15
CA CYS A 304 -18.74 24.08 -16.18
C CYS A 304 -20.23 24.13 -15.83
N ALA A 305 -20.80 23.04 -15.30
CA ALA A 305 -22.20 23.01 -14.88
C ALA A 305 -22.48 23.97 -13.71
N MET A 306 -21.57 24.04 -12.72
CA MET A 306 -21.69 25.02 -11.63
C MET A 306 -21.53 26.46 -12.13
N LEU A 307 -20.63 26.70 -13.10
CA LEU A 307 -20.44 28.02 -13.70
C LEU A 307 -21.69 28.47 -14.48
N LEU A 308 -22.28 27.56 -15.26
CA LEU A 308 -23.54 27.82 -15.97
C LEU A 308 -24.69 28.09 -15.00
N ALA A 309 -24.81 27.31 -13.92
CA ALA A 309 -25.83 27.53 -12.90
C ALA A 309 -25.66 28.90 -12.21
N ALA A 310 -24.43 29.31 -11.90
CA ALA A 310 -24.14 30.61 -11.31
C ALA A 310 -24.48 31.77 -12.25
N LEU A 311 -24.14 31.66 -13.55
CA LEU A 311 -24.47 32.66 -14.56
C LEU A 311 -25.98 32.75 -14.81
N SER A 312 -26.68 31.62 -14.86
CA SER A 312 -28.14 31.59 -14.98
C SER A 312 -28.83 32.21 -13.77
N TRP A 313 -28.33 31.94 -12.55
CA TRP A 313 -28.84 32.57 -11.33
C TRP A 313 -28.66 34.09 -11.34
N GLN A 314 -27.47 34.56 -11.71
CA GLN A 314 -27.21 36.00 -11.85
C GLN A 314 -28.12 36.65 -12.88
N TYR A 315 -28.31 36.02 -14.05
CA TYR A 315 -29.21 36.52 -15.09
C TYR A 315 -30.67 36.62 -14.61
N LEU A 316 -31.18 35.57 -13.96
CA LEU A 316 -32.54 35.56 -13.40
C LEU A 316 -32.71 36.62 -12.31
N SER A 317 -31.71 36.79 -11.43
CA SER A 317 -31.76 37.82 -10.38
C SER A 317 -31.77 39.24 -10.96
N ALA A 318 -31.00 39.50 -12.03
CA ALA A 318 -30.97 40.78 -12.72
C ALA A 318 -32.30 41.07 -13.45
N MET A 319 -32.92 40.04 -14.06
CA MET A 319 -34.25 40.18 -14.67
C MET A 319 -35.34 40.46 -13.64
N SER A 320 -35.26 39.84 -12.45
CA SER A 320 -36.20 40.12 -11.35
C SER A 320 -36.07 41.57 -10.88
N GLN A 321 -34.84 42.07 -10.69
CA GLN A 321 -34.61 43.46 -10.30
C GLN A 321 -35.09 44.45 -11.36
N ALA A 322 -34.85 44.17 -12.64
CA ALA A 322 -35.34 45.01 -13.75
C ALA A 322 -36.87 45.00 -13.86
N SER A 323 -37.52 43.88 -13.55
CA SER A 323 -38.99 43.77 -13.47
C SER A 323 -39.55 44.64 -12.34
N ASP A 324 -38.95 44.58 -11.15
CA ASP A 324 -39.40 45.35 -9.98
C ASP A 324 -39.21 46.86 -10.18
N GLU A 325 -38.10 47.29 -10.82
CA GLU A 325 -37.87 48.69 -11.20
C GLU A 325 -38.87 49.19 -12.26
N TYR A 326 -39.27 48.34 -13.22
CA TYR A 326 -40.25 48.69 -14.25
C TYR A 326 -41.67 48.84 -13.67
N VAL A 327 -42.03 48.00 -12.69
CA VAL A 327 -43.32 48.11 -11.98
C VAL A 327 -43.36 49.40 -11.16
N GLN A 328 -42.30 49.74 -10.42
CA GLN A 328 -42.22 50.99 -9.66
C GLN A 328 -42.23 52.25 -10.54
N ALA A 329 -41.66 52.19 -11.76
CA ALA A 329 -41.71 53.31 -12.70
C ALA A 329 -43.09 53.51 -13.36
N SER A 330 -43.95 52.48 -13.36
CA SER A 330 -45.31 52.54 -13.92
C SER A 330 -46.40 53.00 -12.94
N GLU A 331 -46.08 53.08 -11.64
CA GLU A 331 -46.98 53.50 -10.56
C GLU A 331 -46.78 54.97 -10.10
N ASN A 332 -45.93 55.75 -10.78
CA ASN A 332 -45.71 57.18 -10.50
C ASN A 332 -46.19 58.11 -11.62
#